data_AF-A0A0Q5E329-F1
#
_entry.id   AF-A0A0Q5E329-F1
#
_cell.length_a   1.000
_cell.length_b   1.000
_cell.length_c   1.000
_cell.angle_alpha   90.00
_cell.angle_beta   90.00
_cell.angle_gamma   90.00
#
_symmetry.space_group_name_H-M   'P 1'
#
loop_
_entity.id
_entity.type
_entity.pdbx_description
1 polymer ?
#
loop_
_entity_poly.entity_id
_entity_poly.type
_entity_poly.pdbx_seq_one_letter_code
_entity_poly.pdbx_strand_id
1 'polypeptide(L)'
;MNFLEPAFKRIDDSWIETHDYVDWANELLEGGCDAPSVWELASCCLDAEVDAVLVERLFQSCVTELGLELPHDWYDALRTYSSNICQKMLLGEMLPWDCVEKMLAIADDHQQPYIHWIWIDLARDLHAWSAGTGAVFYNGTLGLDDPEECIRVVAKQFIAACALPLPHQYPLIWRCDICEATSAENNQSEARTCTCSRCGRSNSMKNMRFFEHRHALITKLAMRSIMDVSAATVV
;
A
#
# COMPACT_ATOMS: atom_id res chain seq x y z
N MET A 1 3.24 -3.35 17.35
CA MET A 1 2.65 -2.29 16.52
C MET A 1 3.80 -1.49 15.92
N ASN A 2 3.77 -1.29 14.60
CA ASN A 2 4.79 -0.49 13.91
C ASN A 2 4.36 0.98 13.99
N PHE A 3 5.27 1.94 14.21
CA PHE A 3 5.05 3.40 14.15
C PHE A 3 4.16 3.86 12.98
N LEU A 4 4.24 3.16 11.83
CA LEU A 4 3.42 3.49 10.65
C LEU A 4 1.91 3.40 10.89
N GLU A 5 1.46 2.55 11.81
CA GLU A 5 0.04 2.40 12.16
C GLU A 5 -0.51 3.60 12.96
N PRO A 6 0.06 3.99 14.12
CA PRO A 6 -0.36 5.20 14.81
C PRO A 6 -0.11 6.47 13.99
N ALA A 7 0.96 6.53 13.19
CA ALA A 7 1.22 7.67 12.31
C ALA A 7 0.14 7.84 11.22
N PHE A 8 -0.35 6.74 10.63
CA PHE A 8 -1.44 6.77 9.65
C PHE A 8 -2.79 7.13 10.30
N LYS A 9 -3.17 6.42 11.37
CA LYS A 9 -4.41 6.68 12.11
C LYS A 9 -4.52 8.15 12.57
N ARG A 10 -3.41 8.75 13.00
CA ARG A 10 -3.35 10.17 13.41
C ARG A 10 -3.73 11.14 12.28
N ILE A 11 -3.21 10.94 11.06
CA ILE A 11 -3.48 11.86 9.93
C ILE A 11 -4.84 11.61 9.28
N ASP A 12 -5.35 10.40 9.37
CA ASP A 12 -6.66 10.02 8.86
C ASP A 12 -7.82 10.63 9.68
N ASP A 13 -7.53 11.17 10.87
CA ASP A 13 -8.51 11.76 11.80
C ASP A 13 -9.66 10.79 12.14
N SER A 14 -9.43 9.49 11.90
CA SER A 14 -10.34 8.41 12.18
C SER A 14 -9.70 7.50 13.24
N TRP A 15 -10.44 7.32 14.34
CA TRP A 15 -10.23 6.25 15.32
C TRP A 15 -8.81 6.04 15.85
N ILE A 16 -7.98 7.09 16.03
CA ILE A 16 -6.87 6.93 16.97
C ILE A 16 -7.42 7.05 18.37
N GLU A 17 -7.58 5.90 19.01
CA GLU A 17 -7.88 5.88 20.42
C GLU A 17 -6.58 6.18 21.17
N THR A 18 -6.69 6.93 22.26
CA THR A 18 -5.54 7.23 23.15
C THR A 18 -4.73 5.97 23.50
N HIS A 19 -5.39 4.80 23.56
CA HIS A 19 -4.76 3.52 23.84
C HIS A 19 -3.80 3.06 22.72
N ASP A 20 -4.04 3.37 21.44
CA ASP A 20 -3.18 2.95 20.32
C ASP A 20 -1.74 3.49 20.48
N TYR A 21 -1.62 4.74 20.94
CA TYR A 21 -0.32 5.34 21.21
C TYR A 21 0.40 4.70 22.40
N VAL A 22 -0.37 4.33 23.43
CA VAL A 22 0.15 3.70 24.65
C VAL A 22 0.60 2.27 24.36
N ASP A 23 -0.17 1.51 23.59
CA ASP A 23 0.18 0.15 23.15
C ASP A 23 1.44 0.15 22.29
N TRP A 24 1.55 1.10 21.36
CA TRP A 24 2.77 1.30 20.58
C TRP A 24 3.99 1.58 21.47
N ALA A 25 3.86 2.43 22.50
CA ALA A 25 4.94 2.72 23.43
C ALA A 25 5.33 1.49 24.26
N ASN A 26 4.36 0.70 24.73
CA ASN A 26 4.63 -0.53 25.47
C ASN A 26 5.43 -1.53 24.64
N GLU A 27 5.07 -1.74 23.38
CA GLU A 27 5.79 -2.66 22.52
C GLU A 27 7.20 -2.16 22.16
N LEU A 28 7.41 -0.84 22.08
CA LEU A 28 8.76 -0.27 21.96
C LEU A 28 9.62 -0.61 23.18
N LEU A 29 9.06 -0.51 24.40
CA LEU A 29 9.77 -0.90 25.63
C LEU A 29 10.08 -2.41 25.65
N GLU A 30 9.10 -3.24 25.27
CA GLU A 30 9.31 -4.70 25.15
C GLU A 30 10.38 -5.04 24.11
N GLY A 31 10.48 -4.24 23.05
CA GLY A 31 11.53 -4.31 22.03
C GLY A 31 12.90 -3.77 22.47
N GLY A 32 13.03 -3.28 23.71
CA GLY A 32 14.28 -2.78 24.28
C GLY A 32 14.58 -1.30 23.98
N CYS A 33 13.59 -0.50 23.57
CA CYS A 33 13.74 0.95 23.47
C CYS A 33 13.82 1.57 24.88
N ASP A 34 14.87 2.33 25.16
CA ASP A 34 15.09 2.99 26.46
C ASP A 34 15.08 4.52 26.33
N ALA A 35 14.04 5.04 25.67
CA ALA A 35 13.82 6.48 25.52
C ALA A 35 12.89 6.99 26.65
N PRO A 36 13.27 8.04 27.40
CA PRO A 36 12.44 8.64 28.45
C PRO A 36 11.02 8.99 28.02
N SER A 37 10.84 9.55 26.82
CA SER A 37 9.50 9.88 26.30
C SER A 37 8.62 8.65 26.10
N VAL A 38 9.22 7.53 25.68
CA VAL A 38 8.52 6.24 25.48
C VAL A 38 8.06 5.67 26.84
N TRP A 39 8.92 5.73 27.86
CA TRP A 39 8.53 5.37 29.23
C TRP A 39 7.38 6.23 29.76
N GLU A 40 7.41 7.53 29.52
CA GLU A 40 6.36 8.46 29.94
C GLU A 40 5.04 8.14 29.25
N LEU A 41 5.04 7.93 27.93
CA LEU A 41 3.85 7.55 27.17
C LEU A 41 3.28 6.19 27.59
N ALA A 42 4.15 5.18 27.78
CA ALA A 42 3.73 3.87 28.24
C ALA A 42 3.08 3.92 29.64
N SER A 43 3.56 4.82 30.52
CA SER A 43 3.04 4.95 31.89
C SER A 43 1.57 5.37 31.95
N CYS A 44 1.04 5.99 30.89
CA CYS A 44 -0.38 6.36 30.79
C CYS A 44 -1.33 5.15 30.86
N CYS A 45 -0.85 3.91 30.66
CA CYS A 45 -1.67 2.70 30.86
C CYS A 45 -2.11 2.49 32.33
N LEU A 46 -1.45 3.16 33.29
CA LEU A 46 -1.75 3.06 34.71
C LEU A 46 -2.84 4.05 35.16
N ASP A 47 -3.19 5.02 34.32
CA ASP A 47 -4.18 6.03 34.64
C ASP A 47 -5.60 5.54 34.35
N ALA A 48 -6.53 5.80 35.27
CA ALA A 48 -7.93 5.39 35.13
C ALA A 48 -8.68 6.20 34.05
N GLU A 49 -8.24 7.44 33.80
CA GLU A 49 -8.74 8.32 32.74
C GLU A 49 -7.54 8.96 32.04
N VAL A 50 -7.32 8.58 30.79
CA VAL A 50 -6.17 9.06 30.02
C VAL A 50 -6.57 10.30 29.22
N ASP A 51 -5.89 11.43 29.48
CA ASP A 51 -6.10 12.68 28.75
C ASP A 51 -5.52 12.57 27.32
N ALA A 52 -6.41 12.64 26.32
CA ALA A 52 -6.04 12.56 24.91
C ALA A 52 -5.06 13.68 24.48
N VAL A 53 -5.17 14.88 25.04
CA VAL A 53 -4.27 16.00 24.71
C VAL A 53 -2.87 15.75 25.27
N LEU A 54 -2.79 15.20 26.48
CA LEU A 54 -1.52 14.80 27.08
C LEU A 54 -0.85 13.71 26.25
N VAL A 55 -1.60 12.66 25.89
CA VAL A 55 -1.06 11.53 25.12
C VAL A 55 -0.59 11.95 23.73
N GLU A 56 -1.33 12.78 23.02
CA GLU A 56 -0.89 13.30 21.72
C GLU A 56 0.43 14.09 21.86
N ARG A 57 0.57 14.88 22.92
CA ARG A 57 1.82 15.60 23.21
C ARG A 57 2.98 14.65 23.52
N LEU A 58 2.73 13.60 24.30
CA LEU A 58 3.74 12.58 24.62
C LEU A 58 4.14 11.77 23.39
N PHE A 59 3.18 11.41 22.53
CA PHE A 59 3.45 10.77 21.25
C PHE A 59 4.36 11.63 20.36
N GLN A 60 4.07 12.93 20.21
CA GLN A 60 4.93 13.84 19.45
C GLN A 60 6.34 13.99 20.06
N SER A 61 6.45 13.92 21.39
CA SER A 61 7.74 13.88 22.07
C SER A 61 8.52 12.62 21.70
N CYS A 62 7.87 11.44 21.74
CA CYS A 62 8.45 10.17 21.31
C CYS A 62 8.93 10.22 19.86
N VAL A 63 8.09 10.72 18.95
CA VAL A 63 8.44 10.89 17.54
C VAL A 63 9.70 11.72 17.37
N THR A 64 9.77 12.85 18.08
CA THR A 64 10.92 13.76 18.01
C THR A 64 12.18 13.12 18.57
N GLU A 65 12.10 12.47 19.74
CA GLU A 65 13.25 11.84 20.40
C GLU A 65 13.79 10.64 19.61
N LEU A 66 12.89 9.85 19.00
CA LEU A 66 13.25 8.70 18.17
C LEU A 66 13.70 9.10 16.75
N GLY A 67 13.65 10.39 16.40
CA GLY A 67 14.00 10.87 15.06
C GLY A 67 13.07 10.36 13.97
N LEU A 68 11.80 10.11 14.32
CA LEU A 68 10.77 9.65 13.39
C LEU A 68 10.12 10.84 12.68
N GLU A 69 9.69 10.63 11.44
CA GLU A 69 9.00 11.65 10.65
C GLU A 69 7.52 11.31 10.55
N LEU A 70 6.66 12.26 10.91
CA LEU A 70 5.22 12.13 10.71
C LEU A 70 4.87 12.42 9.26
N PRO A 71 4.00 11.61 8.64
CA PRO A 71 3.54 11.90 7.30
C PRO A 71 2.72 13.20 7.27
N HIS A 72 2.85 13.95 6.19
CA HIS A 72 2.11 15.20 5.95
C HIS A 72 0.96 15.05 4.96
N ASP A 73 1.03 14.03 4.10
CA ASP A 73 0.01 13.69 3.11
C ASP A 73 -0.66 12.37 3.48
N TRP A 74 -1.99 12.38 3.50
CA TRP A 74 -2.79 11.22 3.87
C TRP A 74 -2.58 10.04 2.93
N TYR A 75 -2.47 10.29 1.62
CA TYR A 75 -2.37 9.23 0.64
C TYR A 75 -1.00 8.56 0.69
N ASP A 76 0.06 9.31 0.91
CA ASP A 76 1.40 8.76 1.13
C ASP A 76 1.49 8.00 2.46
N ALA A 77 0.82 8.47 3.51
CA ALA A 77 0.69 7.73 4.77
C ALA A 77 -0.01 6.38 4.56
N LEU A 78 -1.16 6.39 3.87
CA LEU A 78 -1.92 5.19 3.50
C LEU A 78 -1.04 4.20 2.72
N ARG A 79 -0.33 4.66 1.69
CA ARG A 79 0.56 3.82 0.87
C ARG A 79 1.66 3.19 1.70
N THR A 80 2.27 3.97 2.60
CA THR A 80 3.37 3.52 3.46
C THR A 80 2.87 2.46 4.46
N TYR A 81 1.74 2.73 5.12
CA TYR A 81 1.12 1.81 6.06
C TYR A 81 0.70 0.49 5.38
N SER A 82 0.02 0.59 4.23
CA SER A 82 -0.40 -0.58 3.45
C SER A 82 0.79 -1.40 2.94
N SER A 83 1.84 -0.72 2.46
CA SER A 83 3.09 -1.38 2.05
C SER A 83 3.73 -2.16 3.20
N ASN A 84 3.73 -1.59 4.42
CA ASN A 84 4.24 -2.26 5.61
C ASN A 84 3.43 -3.50 6.01
N ILE A 85 2.10 -3.48 5.88
CA ILE A 85 1.27 -4.67 6.08
C ILE A 85 1.71 -5.80 5.13
N CYS A 86 1.96 -5.46 3.85
CA CYS A 86 2.48 -6.43 2.88
C CYS A 86 3.85 -6.99 3.29
N GLN A 87 4.75 -6.13 3.78
CA GLN A 87 6.08 -6.53 4.22
C GLN A 87 6.02 -7.51 5.40
N LYS A 88 5.17 -7.24 6.40
CA LYS A 88 4.94 -8.15 7.53
C LYS A 88 4.49 -9.53 7.07
N MET A 89 3.55 -9.58 6.11
CA MET A 89 3.09 -10.85 5.54
C MET A 89 4.22 -11.59 4.78
N LEU A 90 5.05 -10.86 4.03
CA LEU A 90 6.19 -11.45 3.34
C LEU A 90 7.30 -11.95 4.28
N LEU A 91 7.45 -11.34 5.45
CA LEU A 91 8.37 -11.77 6.51
C LEU A 91 7.83 -12.93 7.36
N GLY A 92 6.55 -13.30 7.18
CA GLY A 92 5.90 -14.38 7.93
C GLY A 92 5.33 -13.95 9.28
N GLU A 93 5.25 -12.64 9.55
CA GLU A 93 4.63 -12.08 10.76
C GLU A 93 3.10 -12.01 10.66
N MET A 94 2.54 -12.24 9.46
CA MET A 94 1.12 -12.19 9.15
C MET A 94 0.80 -13.24 8.08
N LEU A 95 -0.37 -13.87 8.15
CA LEU A 95 -0.80 -14.82 7.12
C LEU A 95 -1.25 -14.09 5.84
N PRO A 96 -1.15 -14.72 4.66
CA PRO A 96 -1.58 -14.10 3.40
C PRO A 96 -3.05 -13.64 3.42
N TRP A 97 -3.95 -14.44 3.97
CA TRP A 97 -5.37 -14.10 4.02
C TRP A 97 -5.67 -12.96 4.99
N ASP A 98 -5.00 -12.91 6.15
CA ASP A 98 -5.11 -11.78 7.09
C ASP A 98 -4.67 -10.46 6.42
N CYS A 99 -3.64 -10.52 5.56
CA CYS A 99 -3.20 -9.38 4.77
C CYS A 99 -4.29 -8.92 3.80
N VAL A 100 -4.97 -9.85 3.10
CA VAL A 100 -6.07 -9.51 2.19
C VAL A 100 -7.23 -8.89 2.97
N GLU A 101 -7.64 -9.49 4.09
CA GLU A 101 -8.71 -8.97 4.94
C GLU A 101 -8.40 -7.55 5.42
N LYS A 102 -7.19 -7.31 5.94
CA LYS A 102 -6.78 -5.98 6.40
C LYS A 102 -6.77 -4.95 5.26
N MET A 103 -6.33 -5.35 4.07
CA MET A 103 -6.36 -4.47 2.89
C MET A 103 -7.77 -4.12 2.42
N LEU A 104 -8.71 -5.07 2.50
CA LEU A 104 -10.11 -4.84 2.14
C LEU A 104 -10.81 -3.96 3.17
N ALA A 105 -10.54 -4.17 4.47
CA ALA A 105 -11.06 -3.30 5.53
C ALA A 105 -10.62 -1.84 5.32
N ILE A 106 -9.31 -1.61 5.11
CA ILE A 106 -8.76 -0.29 4.77
C ILE A 106 -9.45 0.28 3.51
N ALA A 107 -9.66 -0.55 2.49
CA ALA A 107 -10.32 -0.11 1.27
C ALA A 107 -11.76 0.35 1.54
N ASP A 108 -12.53 -0.39 2.34
CA ASP A 108 -13.91 -0.05 2.65
C ASP A 108 -14.02 1.18 3.55
N ASP A 109 -13.17 1.29 4.57
CA ASP A 109 -13.16 2.41 5.53
C ASP A 109 -12.84 3.76 4.86
N HIS A 110 -12.03 3.76 3.80
CA HIS A 110 -11.56 4.98 3.14
C HIS A 110 -12.14 5.21 1.74
N GLN A 111 -13.34 4.69 1.46
CA GLN A 111 -14.05 4.90 0.18
C GLN A 111 -13.27 4.40 -1.05
N GLN A 112 -12.61 3.25 -0.92
CA GLN A 112 -11.93 2.51 -1.98
C GLN A 112 -10.84 3.32 -2.69
N PRO A 113 -9.80 3.77 -1.95
CA PRO A 113 -8.69 4.52 -2.53
C PRO A 113 -8.08 3.76 -3.69
N TYR A 114 -7.73 4.47 -4.77
CA TYR A 114 -7.41 3.84 -6.05
C TYR A 114 -6.32 2.77 -5.98
N ILE A 115 -5.28 2.97 -5.16
CA ILE A 115 -4.20 1.98 -5.00
C ILE A 115 -4.71 0.63 -4.45
N HIS A 116 -5.76 0.62 -3.63
CA HIS A 116 -6.34 -0.59 -3.04
C HIS A 116 -7.21 -1.38 -4.01
N TRP A 117 -7.53 -0.85 -5.18
CA TRP A 117 -8.21 -1.63 -6.23
C TRP A 117 -7.41 -2.87 -6.66
N ILE A 118 -6.09 -2.86 -6.49
CA ILE A 118 -5.24 -4.05 -6.68
C ILE A 118 -5.72 -5.21 -5.78
N TRP A 119 -6.06 -4.93 -4.53
CA TRP A 119 -6.54 -5.91 -3.56
C TRP A 119 -8.01 -6.28 -3.77
N ILE A 120 -8.86 -5.31 -4.08
CA ILE A 120 -10.27 -5.55 -4.44
C ILE A 120 -10.36 -6.49 -5.66
N ASP A 121 -9.52 -6.26 -6.67
CA ASP A 121 -9.47 -7.08 -7.88
C ASP A 121 -8.95 -8.48 -7.59
N LEU A 122 -7.90 -8.61 -6.78
CA LEU A 122 -7.38 -9.92 -6.36
C LEU A 122 -8.44 -10.73 -5.59
N ALA A 123 -9.11 -10.12 -4.61
CA ALA A 123 -10.13 -10.79 -3.81
C ALA A 123 -11.29 -11.28 -4.68
N ARG A 124 -11.74 -10.45 -5.63
CA ARG A 124 -12.76 -10.84 -6.60
C ARG A 124 -12.30 -11.97 -7.50
N ASP A 125 -11.06 -11.92 -8.01
CA ASP A 125 -10.52 -12.96 -8.89
C ASP A 125 -10.43 -14.31 -8.17
N LEU A 126 -9.93 -14.33 -6.94
CA LEU A 126 -9.84 -15.55 -6.12
C LEU A 126 -11.23 -16.13 -5.82
N HIS A 127 -12.20 -15.28 -5.48
CA HIS A 127 -13.58 -15.70 -5.27
C HIS A 127 -14.20 -16.26 -6.56
N ALA A 128 -14.10 -15.53 -7.66
CA ALA A 128 -14.63 -15.91 -8.97
C ALA A 128 -14.04 -17.23 -9.48
N TRP A 129 -12.75 -17.45 -9.23
CA TRP A 129 -12.04 -18.69 -9.57
C TRP A 129 -12.57 -19.88 -8.77
N SER A 130 -12.66 -19.74 -7.44
CA SER A 130 -13.19 -20.81 -6.58
C SER A 130 -14.66 -21.16 -6.89
N ALA A 131 -15.45 -20.17 -7.28
CA ALA A 131 -16.84 -20.35 -7.67
C ALA A 131 -17.03 -20.84 -9.13
N GLY A 132 -15.95 -20.96 -9.92
CA GLY A 132 -16.00 -21.40 -11.32
C GLY A 132 -16.76 -20.44 -12.24
N THR A 133 -16.74 -19.14 -11.93
CA THR A 133 -17.46 -18.13 -12.73
C THR A 133 -16.61 -17.66 -13.91
N GLY A 134 -17.24 -17.43 -15.08
CA GLY A 134 -16.57 -16.92 -16.28
C GLY A 134 -16.27 -15.42 -16.25
N ALA A 135 -15.86 -14.88 -15.09
CA ALA A 135 -15.56 -13.46 -14.92
C ALA A 135 -14.24 -13.07 -15.63
N VAL A 136 -14.06 -11.77 -15.85
CA VAL A 136 -12.75 -11.22 -16.25
C VAL A 136 -11.80 -11.32 -15.06
N PHE A 137 -10.67 -12.00 -15.25
CA PHE A 137 -9.62 -12.13 -14.23
C PHE A 137 -8.49 -11.12 -14.49
N TYR A 138 -8.27 -10.22 -13.55
CA TYR A 138 -7.23 -9.20 -13.64
C TYR A 138 -5.85 -9.72 -13.26
N ASN A 139 -5.82 -10.78 -12.46
CA ASN A 139 -4.63 -11.47 -11.99
C ASN A 139 -4.54 -12.89 -12.59
N GLY A 140 -5.27 -13.16 -13.68
CA GLY A 140 -5.34 -14.49 -14.29
C GLY A 140 -3.99 -15.03 -14.78
N THR A 141 -3.00 -14.16 -15.02
CA THR A 141 -1.64 -14.55 -15.39
C THR A 141 -0.84 -15.20 -14.25
N LEU A 142 -1.32 -15.12 -13.00
CA LEU A 142 -0.65 -15.70 -11.84
C LEU A 142 -0.91 -17.20 -11.65
N GLY A 143 -1.95 -17.75 -12.28
CA GLY A 143 -2.45 -19.09 -11.92
C GLY A 143 -3.13 -19.06 -10.54
N LEU A 144 -4.46 -18.96 -10.53
CA LEU A 144 -5.25 -18.75 -9.31
C LEU A 144 -5.49 -20.06 -8.50
N ASP A 145 -4.76 -21.11 -8.83
CA ASP A 145 -4.80 -22.43 -8.18
C ASP A 145 -4.04 -22.49 -6.86
N ASP A 146 -3.08 -21.59 -6.64
CA ASP A 146 -2.43 -21.35 -5.35
C ASP A 146 -2.72 -19.91 -4.86
N PRO A 147 -3.82 -19.71 -4.08
CA PRO A 147 -4.22 -18.39 -3.61
C PRO A 147 -3.16 -17.70 -2.74
N GLU A 148 -2.44 -18.46 -1.92
CA GLU A 148 -1.45 -17.88 -1.00
C GLU A 148 -0.24 -17.34 -1.75
N GLU A 149 0.27 -18.08 -2.75
CA GLU A 149 1.35 -17.59 -3.58
C GLU A 149 0.89 -16.41 -4.46
N CYS A 150 -0.35 -16.43 -4.97
CA CYS A 150 -0.93 -15.28 -5.67
C CYS A 150 -0.90 -14.01 -4.80
N ILE A 151 -1.35 -14.12 -3.54
CA ILE A 151 -1.33 -13.02 -2.58
C ILE A 151 0.11 -12.51 -2.37
N ARG A 152 1.09 -13.42 -2.21
CA ARG A 152 2.50 -13.04 -2.04
C ARG A 152 3.06 -12.31 -3.26
N VAL A 153 2.73 -12.76 -4.47
CA VAL A 153 3.18 -12.12 -5.70
C VAL A 153 2.54 -10.73 -5.87
N VAL A 154 1.25 -10.59 -5.59
CA VAL A 154 0.55 -9.29 -5.62
C VAL A 154 1.12 -8.34 -4.56
N ALA A 155 1.39 -8.82 -3.34
CA ALA A 155 2.01 -8.02 -2.28
C ALA A 155 3.36 -7.43 -2.70
N LYS A 156 4.23 -8.24 -3.33
CA LYS A 156 5.52 -7.77 -3.87
C LYS A 156 5.33 -6.67 -4.92
N GLN A 157 4.37 -6.86 -5.84
CA GLN A 157 4.04 -5.84 -6.84
C GLN A 157 3.49 -4.57 -6.20
N PHE A 158 2.62 -4.70 -5.20
CA PHE A 158 1.99 -3.59 -4.49
C PHE A 158 3.02 -2.73 -3.76
N ILE A 159 3.94 -3.35 -3.00
CA ILE A 159 5.06 -2.65 -2.34
C ILE A 159 5.86 -1.83 -3.37
N ALA A 160 6.20 -2.45 -4.51
CA ALA A 160 6.93 -1.76 -5.56
C ALA A 160 6.13 -0.60 -6.19
N ALA A 161 4.82 -0.75 -6.35
CA ALA A 161 3.95 0.33 -6.80
C ALA A 161 3.88 1.50 -5.79
N CYS A 162 3.86 1.19 -4.48
CA CYS A 162 3.88 2.20 -3.42
C CYS A 162 5.20 2.99 -3.35
N ALA A 163 6.30 2.46 -3.88
CA ALA A 163 7.59 3.16 -3.93
C ALA A 163 7.79 4.03 -5.18
N LEU A 164 6.88 3.97 -6.17
CA LEU A 164 7.04 4.66 -7.45
C LEU A 164 6.14 5.90 -7.55
N PRO A 165 6.54 6.95 -8.28
CA PRO A 165 5.71 8.13 -8.54
C PRO A 165 4.66 7.82 -9.62
N LEU A 166 3.65 7.04 -9.26
CA LEU A 166 2.55 6.63 -10.14
C LEU A 166 1.37 7.62 -10.06
N PRO A 167 0.55 7.76 -11.12
CA PRO A 167 -0.66 8.56 -11.06
C PRO A 167 -1.60 8.10 -9.94
N HIS A 168 -2.33 9.03 -9.31
CA HIS A 168 -3.24 8.70 -8.19
C HIS A 168 -4.21 7.55 -8.53
N GLN A 169 -4.86 7.61 -9.69
CA GLN A 169 -5.77 6.58 -10.21
C GLN A 169 -5.08 5.39 -10.90
N TYR A 170 -3.81 5.12 -10.58
CA TYR A 170 -2.95 4.21 -11.32
C TYR A 170 -3.57 2.85 -11.68
N PRO A 171 -4.23 2.11 -10.77
CA PRO A 171 -4.79 0.81 -11.13
C PRO A 171 -5.99 0.89 -12.09
N LEU A 172 -6.58 2.07 -12.26
CA LEU A 172 -7.80 2.28 -13.06
C LEU A 172 -7.57 3.07 -14.35
N ILE A 173 -6.31 3.24 -14.78
CA ILE A 173 -6.00 3.91 -16.04
C ILE A 173 -5.55 2.96 -17.13
N TRP A 174 -5.74 3.43 -18.36
CA TRP A 174 -4.99 2.96 -19.51
C TRP A 174 -3.74 3.80 -19.68
N ARG A 175 -2.61 3.16 -19.99
CA ARG A 175 -1.34 3.83 -20.28
C ARG A 175 -0.75 3.33 -21.60
N CYS A 176 -0.34 4.26 -22.46
CA CYS A 176 0.39 3.94 -23.67
C CYS A 176 1.81 3.46 -23.31
N ASP A 177 2.19 2.27 -23.78
CA ASP A 177 3.55 1.73 -23.59
C ASP A 177 4.64 2.45 -24.40
N ILE A 178 4.24 3.26 -25.38
CA ILE A 178 5.13 4.01 -26.29
C ILE A 178 5.30 5.47 -25.86
N CYS A 179 4.21 6.24 -25.77
CA CYS A 179 4.26 7.68 -25.50
C CYS A 179 3.81 8.08 -24.09
N GLU A 180 3.51 7.07 -23.25
CA GLU A 180 3.14 7.23 -21.84
C GLU A 180 1.85 8.03 -21.58
N ALA A 181 1.10 8.37 -22.63
CA ALA A 181 -0.21 8.99 -22.51
C ALA A 181 -1.17 8.10 -21.70
N THR A 182 -1.98 8.72 -20.86
CA THR A 182 -2.96 8.04 -20.01
C THR A 182 -4.39 8.31 -20.47
N SER A 183 -5.29 7.36 -20.29
CA SER A 183 -6.75 7.53 -20.44
C SER A 183 -7.45 6.99 -19.19
N ALA A 184 -8.51 7.66 -18.75
CA ALA A 184 -9.33 7.26 -17.61
C ALA A 184 -10.50 6.33 -18.02
N GLU A 185 -10.49 5.80 -19.24
CA GLU A 185 -11.50 4.84 -19.70
C GLU A 185 -11.54 3.62 -18.79
N ASN A 186 -12.64 3.41 -18.07
CA ASN A 186 -12.82 2.25 -17.20
C ASN A 186 -13.63 1.16 -17.90
N ASN A 187 -13.13 0.67 -19.04
CA ASN A 187 -13.65 -0.52 -19.68
C ASN A 187 -12.91 -1.76 -19.13
N GLN A 188 -13.67 -2.82 -18.84
CA GLN A 188 -13.13 -4.08 -18.32
C GLN A 188 -12.46 -4.94 -19.41
N SER A 189 -12.05 -4.32 -20.53
CA SER A 189 -11.52 -4.98 -21.71
C SER A 189 -10.00 -5.12 -21.67
N GLU A 190 -9.50 -6.19 -22.28
CA GLU A 190 -8.06 -6.40 -22.49
C GLU A 190 -7.46 -5.40 -23.49
N ALA A 191 -6.13 -5.24 -23.43
CA ALA A 191 -5.37 -4.24 -24.20
C ALA A 191 -5.48 -4.32 -25.73
N ARG A 192 -6.06 -5.40 -26.28
CA ARG A 192 -5.94 -5.80 -27.69
C ARG A 192 -6.76 -4.97 -28.68
N THR A 193 -7.50 -3.96 -28.24
CA THR A 193 -8.39 -3.16 -29.11
C THR A 193 -8.21 -1.64 -29.00
N CYS A 194 -7.31 -1.15 -28.16
CA CYS A 194 -7.24 0.29 -27.85
C CYS A 194 -6.11 1.01 -28.62
N THR A 195 -6.48 2.05 -29.35
CA THR A 195 -5.54 2.96 -30.04
C THR A 195 -5.22 4.15 -29.14
N CYS A 196 -3.95 4.53 -29.07
CA CYS A 196 -3.57 5.72 -28.30
C CYS A 196 -4.02 7.00 -29.01
N SER A 197 -4.81 7.84 -28.34
CA SER A 197 -5.27 9.14 -28.86
C SER A 197 -4.14 10.14 -29.14
N ARG A 198 -2.98 9.99 -28.45
CA ARG A 198 -1.84 10.88 -28.61
C ARG A 198 -0.90 10.49 -29.74
N CYS A 199 -0.55 9.20 -29.86
CA CYS A 199 0.43 8.74 -30.85
C CYS A 199 -0.18 7.95 -32.02
N GLY A 200 -1.48 7.69 -31.99
CA GLY A 200 -2.20 6.97 -33.06
C GLY A 200 -1.85 5.48 -33.18
N ARG A 201 -0.98 4.93 -32.33
CA ARG A 201 -0.57 3.53 -32.42
C ARG A 201 -1.64 2.60 -31.85
N SER A 202 -2.04 1.61 -32.64
CA SER A 202 -2.96 0.55 -32.23
C SER A 202 -2.32 -0.40 -31.20
N ASN A 203 -3.13 -0.93 -30.29
CA ASN A 203 -2.76 -1.93 -29.27
C ASN A 203 -1.65 -1.50 -28.29
N SER A 204 -1.41 -0.19 -28.22
CA SER A 204 -0.37 0.42 -27.37
C SER A 204 -0.89 0.81 -25.98
N MET A 205 -2.20 1.00 -25.83
CA MET A 205 -2.79 1.32 -24.54
C MET A 205 -2.92 0.03 -23.71
N LYS A 206 -2.30 0.00 -22.54
CA LYS A 206 -2.37 -1.11 -21.58
C LYS A 206 -3.25 -0.71 -20.40
N ASN A 207 -4.22 -1.55 -20.05
CA ASN A 207 -5.05 -1.36 -18.88
C ASN A 207 -4.25 -1.74 -17.62
N MET A 208 -3.97 -0.77 -16.75
CA MET A 208 -3.19 -0.97 -15.51
C MET A 208 -3.97 -1.74 -14.44
N ARG A 209 -5.21 -2.13 -14.71
CA ARG A 209 -5.95 -3.05 -13.84
C ARG A 209 -5.50 -4.50 -13.98
N PHE A 210 -4.77 -4.85 -15.03
CA PHE A 210 -4.23 -6.21 -15.20
C PHE A 210 -2.82 -6.35 -14.61
N PHE A 211 -2.59 -7.47 -13.92
CA PHE A 211 -1.35 -7.75 -13.20
C PHE A 211 -0.12 -7.63 -14.09
N GLU A 212 -0.10 -8.26 -15.27
CA GLU A 212 1.05 -8.30 -16.16
C GLU A 212 1.41 -6.91 -16.70
N HIS A 213 0.41 -6.06 -16.94
CA HIS A 213 0.64 -4.69 -17.39
C HIS A 213 1.24 -3.83 -16.28
N ARG A 214 0.71 -3.96 -15.05
CA ARG A 214 1.29 -3.30 -13.88
C ARG A 214 2.72 -3.75 -13.65
N HIS A 215 2.95 -5.06 -13.68
CA HIS A 215 4.25 -5.67 -13.42
C HIS A 215 5.28 -5.15 -14.42
N ALA A 216 4.97 -5.22 -15.72
CA ALA A 216 5.86 -4.73 -16.77
C ALA A 216 6.22 -3.23 -16.60
N LEU A 217 5.25 -2.40 -16.22
CA LEU A 217 5.51 -0.98 -15.96
C LEU A 217 6.44 -0.79 -14.75
N ILE A 218 6.14 -1.45 -13.63
CA ILE A 218 6.91 -1.33 -12.39
C ILE A 218 8.36 -1.76 -12.62
N THR A 219 8.57 -2.90 -13.28
CA THR A 219 9.91 -3.37 -13.65
C THR A 219 10.65 -2.36 -14.54
N LYS A 220 9.98 -1.80 -15.55
CA LYS A 220 10.55 -0.78 -16.44
C LYS A 220 10.96 0.49 -15.68
N LEU A 221 10.14 0.95 -14.74
CA LEU A 221 10.43 2.16 -13.95
C LEU A 221 11.56 1.92 -12.94
N ALA A 222 11.57 0.76 -12.28
CA ALA A 222 12.65 0.38 -11.37
C ALA A 222 14.02 0.33 -12.07
N MET A 223 14.08 -0.23 -13.29
CA MET A 223 15.30 -0.25 -14.10
C MET A 223 15.80 1.15 -14.47
N ARG A 224 14.90 2.08 -14.83
CA ARG A 224 15.28 3.48 -15.14
C ARG A 224 15.90 4.17 -13.93
N SER A 225 15.31 4.00 -12.75
CA SER A 225 15.82 4.59 -11.51
C SER A 225 17.25 4.13 -11.18
N ILE A 226 17.57 2.85 -11.41
CA ILE A 226 18.94 2.32 -11.20
C ILE A 226 19.94 2.95 -12.19
N MET A 227 19.54 3.11 -13.45
CA MET A 227 20.41 3.71 -14.47
C MET A 227 20.68 5.19 -14.21
N ASP A 228 19.68 5.95 -13.75
CA ASP A 228 19.82 7.37 -13.43
C ASP A 228 20.73 7.60 -12.20
N VAL A 229 20.63 6.75 -11.17
CA VAL A 229 21.54 6.80 -9.99
C VAL A 229 22.97 6.43 -10.38
N SER A 230 23.14 5.44 -11.25
CA SER A 230 24.46 5.04 -11.76
C SER A 230 25.11 6.14 -12.61
N ALA A 231 24.33 6.91 -13.35
CA ALA A 231 24.82 8.05 -14.12
C ALA A 231 25.19 9.26 -13.23
N ALA A 232 24.45 9.47 -12.14
CA ALA A 232 24.69 10.57 -11.19
C ALA A 232 25.93 10.36 -10.29
N THR A 233 26.41 9.11 -10.15
CA THR A 233 27.56 8.75 -9.29
C THR A 233 28.91 8.87 -10.04
N VAL A 234 28.91 9.28 -11.31
CA VAL A 234 30.11 9.38 -12.18
C VAL A 234 30.57 10.83 -12.38
N VAL A 235 30.27 11.73 -11.43
CA VAL A 235 30.72 13.13 -11.46
C VAL A 235 31.59 13.46 -10.26
#